data_AF-A0A7X7SCV5-F1
#
_entry.id   AF-A0A7X7SCV5-F1
#
_cell.length_a   1.000
_cell.length_b   1.000
_cell.length_c   1.000
_cell.angle_alpha   90.00
_cell.angle_beta   90.00
_cell.angle_gamma   90.00
#
_symmetry.space_group_name_H-M   'P 1'
#
loop_
_entity.id
_entity.type
_entity.pdbx_description
1 polymer ?
#
loop_
_entity_poly.entity_id
_entity_poly.type
_entity_poly.pdbx_seq_one_letter_code
_entity_poly.pdbx_strand_id
1 'polypeptide(L)'
;MALLSLQGLRVRFGGPWLLDGATLNIERGERICLLGRNGEGKSTLLRVAAGQMAPEEGDVVRARNLGVSIMPQVVPLDLAGSVRDRVREGTRTEWDSWHRDTQAQKIISLMDLEASAECSSLSGGMKRRVLLARTLASDPDVLLLDEPTNHLDIDSIQWMENFLLRFPGAILFVTHDRAFLRRLATRIVELDRGRLSSWACGYDSYLERKALALADEE
;
A
#
# COMPACT_ATOMS: atom_id res chain seq x y z
N MET A 1 -1.20 -16.51 11.01
CA MET A 1 -2.67 -16.35 10.89
C MET A 1 -2.88 -15.07 10.11
N ALA A 2 -3.68 -15.14 9.04
CA ALA A 2 -3.88 -13.99 8.15
C ALA A 2 -4.53 -12.81 8.87
N LEU A 3 -3.99 -11.62 8.63
CA LEU A 3 -4.57 -10.34 9.03
C LEU A 3 -5.78 -10.01 8.14
N LEU A 4 -5.61 -10.18 6.83
CA LEU A 4 -6.62 -9.94 5.80
C LEU A 4 -6.63 -11.12 4.82
N SER A 5 -7.82 -11.63 4.52
CA SER A 5 -8.03 -12.70 3.54
C SER A 5 -9.06 -12.25 2.51
N LEU A 6 -8.65 -12.26 1.25
CA LEU A 6 -9.47 -12.03 0.08
C LEU A 6 -9.75 -13.40 -0.55
N GLN A 7 -11.01 -13.80 -0.65
CA GLN A 7 -11.39 -15.16 -1.05
C GLN A 7 -12.28 -15.12 -2.28
N GLY A 8 -11.79 -15.69 -3.39
CA GLY A 8 -12.58 -15.84 -4.62
C GLY A 8 -13.13 -14.53 -5.18
N LEU A 9 -12.43 -13.41 -5.02
CA LEU A 9 -12.95 -12.09 -5.39
C LEU A 9 -13.24 -12.00 -6.89
N ARG A 10 -14.44 -11.50 -7.20
CA ARG A 10 -14.84 -11.15 -8.57
C ARG A 10 -15.30 -9.72 -8.65
N VAL A 11 -14.75 -8.98 -9.62
CA VAL A 11 -15.04 -7.57 -9.86
C VAL A 11 -15.00 -7.31 -11.36
N ARG A 12 -15.93 -6.51 -11.89
CA ARG A 12 -15.93 -6.02 -13.27
C ARG A 12 -16.44 -4.57 -13.31
N PHE A 13 -16.18 -3.90 -14.42
CA PHE A 13 -16.72 -2.57 -14.71
C PHE A 13 -17.38 -2.58 -16.10
N GLY A 14 -18.40 -3.43 -16.24
CA GLY A 14 -18.89 -3.84 -17.55
C GLY A 14 -17.88 -4.73 -18.30
N GLY A 15 -18.38 -5.53 -19.25
CA GLY A 15 -17.52 -6.45 -20.00
C GLY A 15 -16.94 -7.61 -19.16
N PRO A 16 -15.72 -8.08 -19.47
CA PRO A 16 -15.11 -9.23 -18.81
C PRO A 16 -14.73 -8.93 -17.36
N TRP A 17 -14.53 -9.99 -16.58
CA TRP A 17 -14.05 -9.90 -15.19
C TRP A 17 -12.67 -9.25 -15.13
N LEU A 18 -12.57 -8.18 -14.33
CA LEU A 18 -11.30 -7.54 -13.99
C LEU A 18 -10.55 -8.37 -12.94
N LEU A 19 -11.29 -8.87 -11.94
CA LEU A 19 -10.84 -9.90 -11.01
C LEU A 19 -11.77 -11.11 -11.20
N ASP A 20 -11.21 -12.31 -11.35
CA ASP A 20 -11.94 -13.57 -11.57
C ASP A 20 -11.44 -14.66 -10.61
N GLY A 21 -12.02 -14.72 -9.41
CA GLY A 21 -11.64 -15.70 -8.39
C GLY A 21 -10.34 -15.35 -7.66
N ALA A 22 -9.97 -14.06 -7.65
CA ALA A 22 -8.73 -13.59 -7.03
C ALA A 22 -8.71 -13.89 -5.52
N THR A 23 -7.73 -14.69 -5.08
CA THR A 23 -7.57 -15.09 -3.68
C THR A 23 -6.20 -14.67 -3.17
N LEU A 24 -6.17 -13.99 -2.02
CA LEU A 24 -4.94 -13.49 -1.39
C LEU A 24 -5.07 -13.48 0.13
N ASN A 25 -4.10 -14.08 0.80
CA ASN A 25 -3.93 -13.97 2.25
C ASN A 25 -2.74 -13.08 2.55
N ILE A 26 -2.95 -12.09 3.42
CA ILE A 26 -1.93 -11.17 3.92
C ILE A 26 -1.69 -11.48 5.39
N GLU A 27 -0.46 -11.82 5.72
CA GLU A 27 0.00 -12.11 7.08
C GLU A 27 0.83 -10.97 7.68
N ARG A 28 0.96 -10.97 9.00
CA ARG A 28 1.73 -9.94 9.72
C ARG A 28 3.19 -9.97 9.29
N GLY A 29 3.75 -8.79 8.99
CA GLY A 29 5.14 -8.62 8.59
C GLY A 29 5.44 -8.96 7.13
N GLU A 30 4.46 -9.44 6.36
CA GLU A 30 4.64 -9.63 4.91
C GLU A 30 4.77 -8.30 4.19
N ARG A 31 5.66 -8.25 3.20
CA ARG A 31 5.78 -7.14 2.25
C ARG A 31 5.52 -7.70 0.86
N ILE A 32 4.26 -7.63 0.45
CA ILE A 32 3.74 -8.23 -0.77
C ILE A 32 3.78 -7.19 -1.88
N CYS A 33 4.55 -7.46 -2.94
CA CYS A 33 4.46 -6.67 -4.16
C CYS A 33 3.44 -7.28 -5.11
N LEU A 34 2.46 -6.48 -5.53
CA LEU A 34 1.48 -6.83 -6.55
C LEU A 34 1.95 -6.39 -7.93
N LEU A 35 2.25 -7.36 -8.78
CA LEU A 35 2.64 -7.19 -10.18
C LEU A 35 1.46 -7.46 -11.11
N GLY A 36 1.55 -6.95 -12.33
CA GLY A 36 0.54 -7.10 -13.37
C GLY A 36 0.62 -5.93 -14.37
N ARG A 37 0.04 -6.10 -15.55
CA ARG A 37 -0.05 -5.07 -16.59
C ARG A 37 -0.98 -3.93 -16.16
N ASN A 38 -0.87 -2.81 -16.85
CA ASN A 38 -1.72 -1.66 -16.61
C ASN A 38 -3.16 -1.98 -17.02
N GLY A 39 -4.12 -1.62 -16.16
CA GLY A 39 -5.54 -1.92 -16.37
C GLY A 39 -5.99 -3.31 -15.93
N GLU A 40 -5.12 -4.15 -15.37
CA GLU A 40 -5.51 -5.51 -14.92
C GLU A 40 -6.22 -5.55 -13.56
N GLY A 41 -6.33 -4.41 -12.87
CA GLY A 41 -7.11 -4.31 -11.64
C GLY A 41 -6.30 -4.28 -10.34
N LYS A 42 -5.00 -4.01 -10.40
CA LYS A 42 -4.14 -3.84 -9.22
C LYS A 42 -4.72 -2.82 -8.22
N SER A 43 -4.98 -1.60 -8.66
CA SER A 43 -5.61 -0.55 -7.84
C SER A 43 -7.01 -0.94 -7.36
N THR A 44 -7.75 -1.73 -8.15
CA THR A 44 -9.05 -2.26 -7.73
C THR A 44 -8.91 -3.27 -6.60
N LEU A 45 -7.95 -4.19 -6.67
CA LEU A 45 -7.66 -5.12 -5.58
C LEU A 45 -7.28 -4.39 -4.29
N LEU A 46 -6.45 -3.33 -4.40
CA LEU A 46 -6.08 -2.48 -3.26
C LEU A 46 -7.32 -1.79 -2.65
N ARG A 47 -8.22 -1.23 -3.46
CA ARG A 47 -9.46 -0.61 -2.97
C ARG A 47 -10.40 -1.62 -2.30
N VAL A 48 -10.50 -2.83 -2.83
CA VAL A 48 -11.27 -3.92 -2.21
C VAL A 48 -10.64 -4.32 -0.87
N ALA A 49 -9.32 -4.49 -0.82
CA ALA A 49 -8.59 -4.78 0.42
C ALA A 49 -8.80 -3.68 1.48
N ALA A 50 -8.76 -2.41 1.07
CA ALA A 50 -9.03 -1.26 1.91
C ALA A 50 -10.50 -1.19 2.38
N GLY A 51 -11.43 -1.89 1.72
CA GLY A 51 -12.86 -1.80 1.97
C GLY A 51 -13.48 -0.51 1.43
N GLN A 52 -12.79 0.14 0.49
CA GLN A 52 -13.30 1.29 -0.26
C GLN A 52 -14.18 0.87 -1.45
N MET A 53 -14.17 -0.42 -1.78
CA MET A 53 -14.97 -1.02 -2.84
C MET A 53 -15.40 -2.42 -2.42
N ALA A 54 -16.68 -2.77 -2.60
CA ALA A 54 -17.16 -4.13 -2.40
C ALA A 54 -16.94 -4.96 -3.69
N PRO A 55 -16.59 -6.25 -3.57
CA PRO A 55 -16.59 -7.15 -4.72
C PRO A 55 -18.03 -7.50 -5.16
N GLU A 56 -18.19 -7.98 -6.39
CA GLU A 56 -19.47 -8.55 -6.85
C GLU A 56 -19.68 -9.97 -6.29
N GLU A 57 -18.64 -10.79 -6.26
CA GLU A 57 -18.63 -12.11 -5.61
C GLU A 57 -17.35 -12.30 -4.80
N GLY A 58 -17.40 -13.22 -3.83
CA GLY A 58 -16.29 -13.53 -2.93
C GLY A 58 -16.32 -12.71 -1.64
N ASP A 59 -15.38 -13.02 -0.74
CA ASP A 59 -15.38 -12.53 0.64
C ASP A 59 -14.09 -11.80 1.00
N VAL A 60 -14.24 -10.76 1.82
CA VAL A 60 -13.13 -10.03 2.45
C VAL A 60 -13.20 -10.27 3.95
N VAL A 61 -12.37 -11.19 4.45
CA VAL A 61 -12.31 -11.57 5.87
C VAL A 61 -11.18 -10.80 6.56
N ARG A 62 -11.52 -10.12 7.66
CA ARG A 62 -10.60 -9.28 8.44
C ARG A 62 -10.44 -9.82 9.85
N ALA A 63 -9.22 -9.79 10.38
CA ALA A 63 -8.99 -10.01 11.81
C ALA A 63 -9.73 -8.94 12.64
N ARG A 64 -10.04 -9.25 13.90
CA ARG A 64 -10.71 -8.29 14.81
C ARG A 64 -9.83 -7.05 15.00
N ASN A 65 -10.45 -5.87 14.97
CA ASN A 65 -9.80 -4.57 15.16
C ASN A 65 -8.66 -4.28 14.16
N LEU A 66 -8.64 -4.95 13.00
CA LEU A 66 -7.63 -4.75 11.98
C LEU A 66 -7.68 -3.31 11.43
N GLY A 67 -6.58 -2.57 11.60
CA GLY A 67 -6.39 -1.29 10.92
C GLY A 67 -5.85 -1.50 9.51
N VAL A 68 -6.62 -1.11 8.49
CA VAL A 68 -6.12 -1.07 7.10
C VAL A 68 -6.12 0.37 6.63
N SER A 69 -5.02 0.83 6.05
CA SER A 69 -4.92 2.19 5.50
C SER A 69 -4.27 2.17 4.14
N ILE A 70 -4.84 2.94 3.23
CA ILE A 70 -4.37 3.08 1.86
C ILE A 70 -3.86 4.50 1.64
N MET A 71 -2.66 4.59 1.09
CA MET A 71 -2.06 5.86 0.73
C MET A 71 -2.69 6.37 -0.57
N PRO A 72 -3.15 7.64 -0.62
CA PRO A 72 -3.63 8.23 -1.86
C PRO A 72 -2.55 8.24 -2.95
N GLN A 73 -2.90 7.75 -4.13
CA GLN A 73 -1.99 7.71 -5.29
C GLN A 73 -1.66 9.12 -5.81
N VAL A 74 -2.65 10.03 -5.79
CA VAL A 74 -2.50 11.41 -6.27
C VAL A 74 -2.23 12.34 -5.10
N VAL A 75 -1.19 13.16 -5.22
CA VAL A 75 -0.94 14.28 -4.31
C VAL A 75 -1.84 15.44 -4.73
N PRO A 76 -2.77 15.92 -3.88
CA PRO A 76 -3.59 17.08 -4.20
C PRO A 76 -2.71 18.31 -4.45
N LEU A 77 -2.95 19.01 -5.56
CA LEU A 77 -2.20 20.22 -5.92
C LEU A 77 -2.43 21.35 -4.91
N ASP A 78 -3.64 21.39 -4.35
CA ASP A 78 -4.15 22.34 -3.37
C ASP A 78 -3.98 21.86 -1.92
N LEU A 79 -3.03 20.96 -1.66
CA LEU A 79 -2.71 20.54 -0.29
C LEU A 79 -2.23 21.74 0.55
N ALA A 80 -3.18 22.38 1.24
CA ALA A 80 -2.99 23.59 2.03
C ALA A 80 -2.92 23.30 3.54
N GLY A 81 -2.52 24.26 4.36
CA GLY A 81 -2.51 24.11 5.83
C GLY A 81 -1.26 23.40 6.35
N SER A 82 -1.13 23.37 7.68
CA SER A 82 0.09 22.88 8.30
C SER A 82 0.23 21.36 8.18
N VAL A 83 1.48 20.89 8.15
CA VAL A 83 1.79 19.45 8.21
C VAL A 83 1.08 18.79 9.39
N ARG A 84 1.08 19.45 10.55
CA ARG A 84 0.39 18.96 11.75
C ARG A 84 -1.08 18.65 11.51
N ASP A 85 -1.80 19.58 10.89
CA ASP A 85 -3.23 19.43 10.63
C ASP A 85 -3.49 18.27 9.68
N ARG A 86 -2.69 18.15 8.61
CA ARG A 86 -2.82 17.07 7.63
C ARG A 86 -2.49 15.70 8.20
N VAL A 87 -1.50 15.59 9.06
CA VAL A 87 -1.21 14.31 9.72
C VAL A 87 -2.31 13.99 10.73
N ARG A 88 -2.80 14.96 11.50
CA ARG A 88 -3.89 14.79 12.46
C ARG A 88 -5.21 14.37 11.81
N GLU A 89 -5.50 14.83 10.60
CA GLU A 89 -6.66 14.38 9.79
C GLU A 89 -6.67 12.87 9.55
N GLY A 90 -5.50 12.22 9.57
CA GLY A 90 -5.38 10.77 9.36
C GLY A 90 -5.53 9.91 10.61
N THR A 91 -5.59 10.53 11.80
CA THR A 91 -5.80 9.80 13.06
C THR A 91 -7.23 9.26 13.16
N ARG A 92 -7.42 8.20 13.95
CA ARG A 92 -8.74 7.58 14.09
C ARG A 92 -9.72 8.53 14.77
N THR A 93 -10.96 8.59 14.28
CA THR A 93 -11.95 9.57 14.73
C THR A 93 -12.54 9.26 16.09
N GLU A 94 -12.49 8.00 16.52
CA GLU A 94 -12.91 7.54 17.84
C GLU A 94 -11.94 7.92 18.97
N TRP A 95 -10.73 8.35 18.63
CA TRP A 95 -9.77 8.83 19.62
C TRP A 95 -10.10 10.24 20.08
N ASP A 96 -9.88 10.53 21.36
CA ASP A 96 -10.00 11.90 21.87
C ASP A 96 -8.93 12.83 21.29
N SER A 97 -9.11 14.15 21.46
CA SER A 97 -8.19 15.13 20.86
C SER A 97 -6.75 14.94 21.31
N TRP A 98 -6.53 14.65 22.60
CA TRP A 98 -5.19 14.53 23.15
C TRP A 98 -4.44 13.33 22.57
N HIS A 99 -5.10 12.18 22.44
CA HIS A 99 -4.54 10.99 21.79
C HIS A 99 -4.23 11.26 20.32
N ARG A 100 -5.12 11.95 19.60
CA ARG A 100 -4.91 12.33 18.19
C ARG A 100 -3.72 13.27 18.02
N ASP A 101 -3.60 14.28 18.87
CA ASP A 101 -2.49 15.24 18.83
C ASP A 101 -1.15 14.56 19.14
N THR A 102 -1.14 13.69 20.16
CA THR A 102 0.04 12.92 20.56
C THR A 102 0.50 11.97 19.46
N GLN A 103 -0.44 11.23 18.85
CA GLN A 103 -0.13 10.31 17.75
C GLN A 103 0.35 11.07 16.52
N ALA A 104 -0.30 12.18 16.15
CA ALA A 104 0.14 13.00 15.02
C ALA A 104 1.58 13.51 15.23
N GLN A 105 1.89 14.04 16.43
CA GLN A 105 3.24 14.51 16.75
C GLN A 105 4.28 13.39 16.70
N LYS A 106 3.95 12.19 17.22
CA LYS A 106 4.81 11.00 17.13
C LYS A 106 5.13 10.65 15.68
N ILE A 107 4.13 10.62 14.80
CA ILE A 107 4.33 10.29 13.39
C ILE A 107 5.11 11.39 12.67
N ILE A 108 4.82 12.67 12.92
CA ILE A 108 5.58 13.80 12.34
C ILE A 108 7.07 13.68 12.67
N SER A 109 7.40 13.39 13.93
CA SER A 109 8.78 13.19 14.36
C SER A 109 9.43 11.95 13.74
N LEU A 110 8.69 10.85 13.62
CA LEU A 110 9.17 9.63 12.94
C LEU A 110 9.44 9.85 11.45
N MET A 111 8.69 10.76 10.83
CA MET A 111 8.75 11.09 9.42
C MET A 111 9.78 12.17 9.08
N ASP A 112 10.46 12.73 10.09
CA ASP A 112 11.40 13.86 9.96
C ASP A 112 10.75 15.06 9.25
N LEU A 113 9.55 15.42 9.70
CA LEU A 113 8.76 16.53 9.14
C LEU A 113 8.65 17.70 10.13
N GLU A 114 8.60 18.92 9.60
CA GLU A 114 8.34 20.11 10.40
C GLU A 114 6.83 20.34 10.57
N ALA A 115 6.33 20.26 11.81
CA ALA A 115 4.89 20.33 12.10
C ALA A 115 4.22 21.65 11.67
N SER A 116 4.94 22.77 11.77
CA SER A 116 4.48 24.11 11.41
C SER A 116 4.59 24.44 9.93
N ALA A 117 5.30 23.64 9.14
CA ALA A 117 5.48 23.92 7.73
C ALA A 117 4.13 23.87 6.99
N GLU A 118 3.96 24.80 6.05
CA GLU A 118 2.81 24.83 5.16
C GLU A 118 2.96 23.76 4.08
N CYS A 119 1.95 22.91 3.91
CA CYS A 119 2.02 21.82 2.93
C CYS A 119 2.18 22.33 1.49
N SER A 120 1.69 23.53 1.19
CA SER A 120 1.71 24.12 -0.14
C SER A 120 3.14 24.42 -0.63
N SER A 121 4.05 24.78 0.29
CA SER A 121 5.45 25.14 0.00
C SER A 121 6.39 23.94 -0.08
N LEU A 122 5.93 22.74 0.30
CA LEU A 122 6.73 21.52 0.29
C LEU A 122 7.02 21.02 -1.13
N SER A 123 8.18 20.40 -1.31
CA SER A 123 8.52 19.66 -2.53
C SER A 123 7.56 18.48 -2.75
N GLY A 124 7.47 17.97 -3.99
CA GLY A 124 6.64 16.80 -4.29
C GLY A 124 6.97 15.59 -3.40
N GLY A 125 8.27 15.35 -3.14
CA GLY A 125 8.72 14.31 -2.23
C GLY A 125 8.28 14.52 -0.79
N MET A 126 8.39 15.75 -0.28
CA MET A 126 7.92 16.08 1.07
C MET A 126 6.40 15.98 1.20
N LYS A 127 5.63 16.41 0.19
CA LYS A 127 4.17 16.21 0.15
C LYS A 127 3.81 14.72 0.20
N ARG A 128 4.55 13.86 -0.51
CA ARG A 128 4.36 12.41 -0.45
C ARG A 128 4.67 11.86 0.95
N ARG A 129 5.72 12.34 1.63
CA ARG A 129 5.99 11.98 3.03
C ARG A 129 4.86 12.40 3.96
N VAL A 130 4.30 13.61 3.79
CA VAL A 130 3.13 14.07 4.56
C VAL A 130 1.91 13.16 4.33
N LEU A 131 1.66 12.72 3.10
CA LEU A 131 0.57 11.76 2.82
C LEU A 131 0.81 10.40 3.47
N LEU A 132 2.06 9.91 3.46
CA LEU A 132 2.42 8.67 4.14
C LEU A 132 2.24 8.82 5.65
N ALA A 133 2.71 9.93 6.22
CA ALA A 133 2.53 10.29 7.62
C ALA A 133 1.05 10.33 8.02
N ARG A 134 0.22 11.00 7.23
CA ARG A 134 -1.24 11.00 7.40
C ARG A 134 -1.82 9.58 7.36
N THR A 135 -1.38 8.74 6.43
CA THR A 135 -1.85 7.35 6.30
C THR A 135 -1.46 6.50 7.51
N LEU A 136 -0.30 6.74 8.09
CA LEU A 136 0.21 6.03 9.28
C LEU A 136 -0.37 6.55 10.59
N ALA A 137 -0.93 7.77 10.59
CA ALA A 137 -1.50 8.38 11.79
C ALA A 137 -2.68 7.58 12.37
N SER A 138 -3.34 6.74 11.55
CA SER A 138 -4.37 5.80 11.97
C SER A 138 -3.82 4.56 12.70
N ASP A 139 -2.51 4.40 12.82
CA ASP A 139 -1.84 3.20 13.35
C ASP A 139 -2.32 1.89 12.67
N PRO A 140 -2.06 1.72 11.36
CA PRO A 140 -2.55 0.57 10.60
C PRO A 140 -1.72 -0.71 10.84
N ASP A 141 -2.39 -1.86 10.84
CA ASP A 141 -1.75 -3.18 10.77
C ASP A 141 -1.36 -3.56 9.34
N VAL A 142 -2.11 -3.06 8.35
CA VAL A 142 -1.87 -3.29 6.91
C VAL A 142 -1.81 -1.95 6.19
N LEU A 143 -0.67 -1.69 5.54
CA LEU A 143 -0.44 -0.51 4.74
C LEU A 143 -0.56 -0.86 3.24
N LEU A 144 -1.41 -0.15 2.52
CA LEU A 144 -1.64 -0.33 1.09
C LEU A 144 -1.04 0.85 0.32
N LEU A 145 -0.17 0.57 -0.65
CA LEU A 145 0.56 1.58 -1.42
C LEU A 145 0.39 1.35 -2.91
N ASP A 146 -0.06 2.36 -3.65
CA ASP A 146 -0.18 2.28 -5.11
C ASP A 146 0.76 3.30 -5.78
N GLU A 147 1.79 2.79 -6.46
CA GLU A 147 2.87 3.58 -7.07
C GLU A 147 3.50 4.63 -6.12
N PRO A 148 3.96 4.21 -4.92
CA PRO A 148 4.41 5.16 -3.90
C PRO A 148 5.69 5.92 -4.28
N THR A 149 6.51 5.36 -5.17
CA THR A 149 7.77 5.93 -5.66
C THR A 149 7.60 6.91 -6.81
N ASN A 150 6.42 6.97 -7.42
CA ASN A 150 6.22 7.78 -8.61
C ASN A 150 6.33 9.29 -8.28
N HIS A 151 7.06 10.01 -9.15
CA HIS A 151 7.41 11.43 -9.02
C HIS A 151 8.31 11.78 -7.82
N LEU A 152 9.03 10.80 -7.26
CA LEU A 152 10.04 11.03 -6.21
C LEU A 152 11.45 11.13 -6.80
N ASP A 153 12.28 11.93 -6.13
CA ASP A 153 13.73 11.87 -6.31
C ASP A 153 14.32 10.63 -5.62
N ILE A 154 15.56 10.29 -5.98
CA ILE A 154 16.24 9.09 -5.50
C ILE A 154 16.37 9.11 -3.97
N ASP A 155 16.69 10.26 -3.38
CA ASP A 155 16.86 10.40 -1.93
C ASP A 155 15.55 10.12 -1.17
N SER A 156 14.42 10.60 -1.71
CA SER A 156 13.10 10.33 -1.13
C SER A 156 12.67 8.87 -1.29
N ILE A 157 13.04 8.22 -2.40
CA ILE A 157 12.81 6.78 -2.58
C ILE A 157 13.59 6.00 -1.52
N GLN A 158 14.90 6.27 -1.37
CA GLN A 158 15.75 5.58 -0.38
C GLN A 158 15.27 5.80 1.05
N TRP A 159 14.83 7.02 1.39
CA TRP A 159 14.22 7.30 2.67
C TRP A 159 12.97 6.45 2.90
N MET A 160 12.08 6.37 1.91
CA MET A 160 10.84 5.60 2.00
C MET A 160 11.11 4.10 2.13
N GLU A 161 12.06 3.56 1.37
CA GLU A 161 12.51 2.17 1.52
C GLU A 161 12.97 1.87 2.94
N ASN A 162 13.87 2.70 3.48
CA ASN A 162 14.42 2.52 4.82
C ASN A 162 13.33 2.60 5.90
N PHE A 163 12.35 3.47 5.70
CA PHE A 163 11.21 3.57 6.59
C PHE A 163 10.33 2.32 6.52
N LEU A 164 9.90 1.91 5.32
CA LEU A 164 8.99 0.78 5.12
C LEU A 164 9.62 -0.56 5.51
N LEU A 165 10.95 -0.70 5.43
CA LEU A 165 11.67 -1.87 5.94
C LEU A 165 11.52 -2.05 7.46
N ARG A 166 11.29 -0.96 8.20
CA ARG A 166 11.14 -0.96 9.66
C ARG A 166 9.68 -0.99 10.11
N PHE A 167 8.74 -0.92 9.17
CA PHE A 167 7.32 -0.95 9.49
C PHE A 167 6.93 -2.35 10.04
N PRO A 168 6.34 -2.45 11.24
CA PRO A 168 6.07 -3.73 11.89
C PRO A 168 4.81 -4.45 11.35
N GLY A 169 3.97 -3.75 10.58
CA GLY A 169 2.77 -4.31 9.98
C GLY A 169 3.03 -5.04 8.66
N ALA A 170 1.95 -5.40 7.98
CA ALA A 170 2.02 -5.92 6.61
C ALA A 170 1.95 -4.77 5.59
N ILE A 171 2.61 -4.93 4.45
CA ILE A 171 2.57 -3.97 3.35
C ILE A 171 2.11 -4.72 2.10
N LEU A 172 1.06 -4.22 1.44
CA LEU A 172 0.71 -4.62 0.08
C LEU A 172 0.92 -3.42 -0.83
N PHE A 173 1.83 -3.54 -1.79
CA PHE A 173 2.23 -2.42 -2.62
C PHE A 173 2.31 -2.75 -4.10
N VAL A 174 2.03 -1.76 -4.94
CA VAL A 174 2.18 -1.79 -6.39
C VAL A 174 3.28 -0.82 -6.77
N THR A 175 4.22 -1.24 -7.61
CA THR A 175 5.27 -0.35 -8.12
C THR A 175 5.80 -0.83 -9.45
N HIS A 176 6.20 0.12 -10.30
CA HIS A 176 7.04 -0.15 -11.47
C HIS A 176 8.56 -0.01 -11.19
N ASP A 177 8.96 0.45 -9.99
CA ASP A 177 10.36 0.61 -9.60
C ASP A 177 10.95 -0.73 -9.16
N ARG A 178 11.86 -1.27 -9.98
CA ARG A 178 12.52 -2.55 -9.73
C ARG A 178 13.47 -2.52 -8.54
N ALA A 179 14.12 -1.39 -8.26
CA ALA A 179 15.05 -1.28 -7.14
C ALA A 179 14.28 -1.29 -5.81
N PHE A 180 13.19 -0.52 -5.75
CA PHE A 180 12.29 -0.49 -4.60
C PHE A 180 11.67 -1.86 -4.33
N LEU A 181 11.16 -2.51 -5.38
CA LEU A 181 10.58 -3.84 -5.31
C LEU A 181 11.60 -4.85 -4.78
N ARG A 182 12.79 -4.92 -5.38
CA ARG A 182 13.88 -5.83 -4.97
C ARG A 182 14.22 -5.70 -3.50
N ARG A 183 14.25 -4.47 -2.99
CA ARG A 183 14.65 -4.19 -1.61
C ARG A 183 13.54 -4.51 -0.61
N LEU A 184 12.29 -4.23 -0.95
CA LEU A 184 11.18 -4.27 0.01
C LEU A 184 10.46 -5.63 0.02
N ALA A 185 10.25 -6.24 -1.15
CA ALA A 185 9.35 -7.38 -1.31
C ALA A 185 9.89 -8.66 -0.64
N THR A 186 9.06 -9.29 0.18
CA THR A 186 9.28 -10.65 0.70
C THR A 186 8.49 -11.70 -0.07
N ARG A 187 7.46 -11.26 -0.81
CA ARG A 187 6.54 -12.09 -1.57
C ARG A 187 6.09 -11.33 -2.79
N ILE A 188 6.05 -11.99 -3.94
CA ILE A 188 5.52 -11.45 -5.19
C ILE A 188 4.17 -12.09 -5.45
N VAL A 189 3.17 -11.26 -5.73
CA VAL A 189 1.86 -11.71 -6.20
C VAL A 189 1.67 -11.10 -7.58
N GLU A 190 1.45 -11.95 -8.58
CA GLU A 190 1.15 -11.50 -9.92
C GLU A 190 -0.34 -11.63 -10.20
N LEU A 191 -0.92 -10.54 -10.68
CA LEU A 191 -2.25 -10.50 -11.24
C LEU A 191 -2.10 -10.68 -12.75
N ASP A 192 -2.71 -11.72 -13.31
CA ASP A 192 -2.83 -11.93 -14.75
C ASP A 192 -4.25 -12.41 -15.06
N ARG A 193 -4.91 -11.76 -16.02
CA ARG A 193 -6.28 -12.09 -16.47
C ARG A 193 -7.27 -12.32 -15.32
N GLY A 194 -7.20 -11.47 -14.29
CA GLY A 194 -8.07 -11.50 -13.12
C GLY A 194 -7.74 -12.55 -12.05
N ARG A 195 -6.71 -13.38 -12.25
CA ARG A 195 -6.26 -14.40 -11.30
C ARG A 195 -4.96 -13.98 -10.61
N LEU A 196 -4.79 -14.41 -9.37
CA LEU A 196 -3.59 -14.14 -8.58
C LEU A 196 -2.73 -15.40 -8.51
N SER A 197 -1.46 -15.27 -8.89
CA SER A 197 -0.41 -16.26 -8.62
C SER A 197 0.53 -15.72 -7.55
N SER A 198 0.92 -16.57 -6.60
CA SER A 198 1.66 -16.14 -5.41
C SER A 198 3.00 -16.85 -5.30
N TRP A 199 4.06 -16.07 -5.09
CA TRP A 199 5.44 -16.51 -5.06
C TRP A 199 6.08 -16.04 -3.75
N ALA A 200 6.28 -16.96 -2.81
CA ALA A 200 6.88 -16.67 -1.51
C ALA A 200 8.41 -16.52 -1.60
N CYS A 201 8.86 -15.53 -2.37
CA CYS A 201 10.26 -15.19 -2.57
C CYS A 201 10.43 -13.70 -2.91
N GLY A 202 11.68 -13.23 -2.85
CA GLY A 202 12.07 -11.93 -3.38
C GLY A 202 12.05 -11.88 -4.92
N TYR A 203 12.30 -10.70 -5.47
CA TYR A 203 12.15 -10.43 -6.90
C TYR A 203 13.07 -11.24 -7.81
N ASP A 204 14.35 -11.37 -7.45
CA ASP A 204 15.31 -12.02 -8.34
C ASP A 204 15.01 -13.52 -8.45
N SER A 205 14.70 -14.19 -7.34
CA SER A 205 14.22 -15.58 -7.35
C SER A 205 12.86 -15.74 -8.05
N TYR A 206 12.00 -14.72 -8.01
CA TYR A 206 10.74 -14.74 -8.76
C TYR A 206 10.99 -14.76 -10.26
N LEU A 207 11.94 -13.96 -10.78
CA LEU A 207 12.27 -13.94 -12.21
C LEU A 207 12.76 -15.31 -12.70
N GLU A 208 13.65 -15.95 -11.94
CA GLU A 208 14.17 -17.29 -12.26
C GLU A 208 13.07 -18.34 -12.26
N ARG A 209 12.26 -18.41 -11.19
CA ARG A 209 11.18 -19.39 -11.07
C ARG A 209 10.09 -19.19 -12.11
N LYS A 210 9.78 -17.95 -12.46
CA LYS A 210 8.81 -17.63 -13.49
C LYS A 210 9.31 -18.06 -14.88
N ALA A 211 10.59 -17.84 -15.18
CA ALA A 211 11.16 -18.29 -16.45
C ALA A 211 11.10 -19.82 -16.59
N LEU A 212 11.41 -20.55 -15.52
CA LEU A 212 11.29 -22.02 -15.49
C LEU A 212 9.84 -22.48 -15.70
N ALA A 213 8.89 -21.88 -14.99
CA ALA A 213 7.47 -22.22 -15.13
C ALA A 213 6.94 -22.00 -16.56
N LEU A 214 7.38 -20.93 -17.23
CA LEU A 214 7.02 -20.68 -18.63
C LEU A 214 7.66 -21.68 -19.59
N ALA A 215 8.90 -22.10 -19.33
CA ALA A 215 9.58 -23.09 -20.16
C ALA A 215 8.98 -24.50 -20.00
N ASP A 216 8.42 -24.82 -18.84
CA ASP A 216 7.71 -26.09 -18.60
C ASP A 216 6.31 -26.12 -19.25
N GLU A 217 5.75 -24.95 -19.62
CA GLU A 217 4.45 -24.80 -20.28
C GLU A 217 4.54 -24.82 -21.83
N GLU A 218 5.75 -24.65 -22.40
CA GLU A 218 6.04 -24.72 -23.85
C GLU A 218 6.40 -26.15 -24.32
#